data_AF-F8UHP2-F1
#
_entry.id   AF-F8UHP2-F1
#
_cell.length_a   1.000
_cell.length_b   1.000
_cell.length_c   1.000
_cell.angle_alpha   90.00
_cell.angle_beta   90.00
_cell.angle_gamma   90.00
#
_symmetry.space_group_name_H-M   'P 1'
#
loop_
_entity.id
_entity.type
_entity.pdbx_description
1 polymer ?
#
loop_
_entity_poly.entity_id
_entity_poly.type
_entity_poly.pdbx_seq_one_letter_code
_entity_poly.pdbx_strand_id
1 'polypeptide(L)'
;AAFTNLSNDPFKWWFPSAESKWKLALTQMEAYNKNLAVGKSHFYPRADNLIELLNQYLSLMGGANTRLINAPRDMKTTLGMEEQKDRTAPAPTVDIDIPWHKIDDNFYYAQGVAYALYESFRAIRVDFSEVLMDKNSVTLVEKILEILGRCHFEPLIVFNGDPDSIFANHSLNLSGIFNDARQKMNSLTVSLMQG
;
A
#
# COMPACT_ATOMS: atom_id res chain seq x y z
N ALA A 1 -8.39 -6.52 19.04
CA ALA A 1 -8.37 -7.99 18.84
C ALA A 1 -8.35 -8.36 17.36
N ALA A 2 -9.29 -7.87 16.53
CA ALA A 2 -9.35 -8.21 15.10
C ALA A 2 -8.09 -7.83 14.33
N PHE A 3 -7.55 -6.63 14.56
CA PHE A 3 -6.28 -6.18 13.97
C PHE A 3 -5.13 -7.17 14.18
N THR A 4 -4.92 -7.64 15.42
CA THR A 4 -3.87 -8.62 15.74
C THR A 4 -4.01 -9.93 14.96
N ASN A 5 -5.24 -10.34 14.68
CA ASN A 5 -5.52 -11.55 13.90
C ASN A 5 -5.30 -11.30 12.39
N LEU A 6 -5.53 -10.09 11.89
CA LEU A 6 -5.23 -9.71 10.50
C LEU A 6 -3.73 -9.56 10.26
N SER A 7 -2.98 -9.03 11.22
CA SER A 7 -1.52 -8.86 11.18
C SER A 7 -0.73 -10.16 11.35
N ASN A 8 -1.34 -11.31 11.04
CA ASN A 8 -0.65 -12.59 11.03
C ASN A 8 0.18 -12.76 9.76
N ASP A 9 1.24 -13.55 9.83
CA ASP A 9 2.07 -13.89 8.67
C ASP A 9 1.22 -14.64 7.62
N PRO A 10 1.10 -14.11 6.39
CA PRO A 10 0.27 -14.70 5.33
C PRO A 10 0.81 -16.03 4.81
N PHE A 11 2.10 -16.32 4.99
CA PHE A 11 2.73 -17.56 4.54
C PHE A 11 2.73 -18.65 5.62
N LYS A 12 2.18 -18.36 6.80
CA LYS A 12 2.14 -19.29 7.92
C LYS A 12 1.01 -20.30 7.73
N TRP A 13 1.38 -21.49 7.24
CA TRP A 13 0.46 -22.59 6.96
C TRP A 13 0.19 -23.51 8.17
N TRP A 14 1.06 -23.51 9.19
CA TRP A 14 0.91 -24.33 10.42
C TRP A 14 0.65 -23.48 11.67
N PHE A 15 0.00 -24.10 12.67
CA PHE A 15 -0.77 -23.50 13.75
C PHE A 15 -0.12 -22.31 14.51
N PRO A 16 -0.84 -21.16 14.66
CA PRO A 16 -2.12 -20.83 14.03
C PRO A 16 -1.94 -20.39 12.57
N SER A 17 -2.72 -20.99 11.64
CA SER A 17 -2.65 -20.64 10.22
C SER A 17 -3.22 -19.23 9.94
N ALA A 18 -2.75 -18.60 8.87
CA ALA A 18 -3.25 -17.30 8.40
C ALA A 18 -4.77 -17.31 8.20
N GLU A 19 -5.30 -18.31 7.49
CA GLU A 19 -6.73 -18.43 7.24
C GLU A 19 -7.56 -18.52 8.53
N SER A 20 -7.10 -19.32 9.51
CA SER A 20 -7.81 -19.45 10.79
C SER A 20 -7.84 -18.13 11.55
N LYS A 21 -6.73 -17.38 11.52
CA LYS A 21 -6.64 -16.05 12.13
C LYS A 21 -7.52 -15.04 11.41
N TRP A 22 -7.53 -15.03 10.08
CA TRP A 22 -8.40 -14.15 9.30
C TRP A 22 -9.89 -14.45 9.51
N LYS A 23 -10.28 -15.73 9.59
CA LYS A 23 -11.64 -16.12 9.98
C LYS A 23 -12.02 -15.59 11.37
N LEU A 24 -11.10 -15.69 12.34
CA LEU A 24 -11.34 -15.13 13.68
C LEU A 24 -11.48 -13.60 13.66
N ALA A 25 -10.66 -12.91 12.85
CA ALA A 25 -10.79 -11.47 12.67
C ALA A 25 -12.15 -11.09 12.07
N LEU A 26 -12.60 -11.81 11.05
CA LEU A 26 -13.91 -11.62 10.42
C LEU A 26 -15.04 -11.76 11.44
N THR A 27 -15.05 -12.86 12.22
CA THR A 27 -16.05 -13.07 13.27
C THR A 27 -16.08 -11.92 14.29
N GLN A 28 -14.90 -11.39 14.65
CA GLN A 28 -14.80 -10.25 15.58
C GLN A 28 -15.32 -8.95 14.96
N MET A 29 -15.05 -8.71 13.68
CA MET A 29 -15.57 -7.53 12.95
C MET A 29 -17.09 -7.61 12.76
N GLU A 30 -17.64 -8.79 12.44
CA GLU A 30 -19.09 -8.99 12.37
C GLU A 30 -19.77 -8.78 13.72
N ALA A 31 -19.15 -9.27 14.81
CA ALA A 31 -19.64 -9.03 16.16
C ALA A 31 -19.62 -7.54 16.52
N TYR A 32 -18.55 -6.82 16.16
CA TYR A 32 -18.47 -5.37 16.32
C TYR A 32 -19.58 -4.65 15.55
N ASN A 33 -19.81 -5.02 14.28
CA ASN A 33 -20.87 -4.43 13.47
C ASN A 33 -22.28 -4.69 14.06
N LYS A 34 -22.56 -5.92 14.52
CA LYS A 34 -23.80 -6.25 15.24
C LYS A 34 -23.96 -5.41 16.51
N ASN A 35 -22.87 -5.20 17.25
CA ASN A 35 -22.89 -4.38 18.46
C ASN A 35 -23.09 -2.89 18.16
N LEU A 36 -22.57 -2.37 17.05
CA LEU A 36 -22.84 -1.00 16.59
C LEU A 36 -24.33 -0.81 16.34
N ALA A 37 -24.97 -1.75 15.64
CA ALA A 37 -26.40 -1.67 15.31
C ALA A 37 -27.33 -1.62 16.54
N VAL A 38 -26.91 -2.19 17.67
CA VAL A 38 -27.68 -2.21 18.92
C VAL A 38 -27.13 -1.23 19.99
N GLY A 39 -26.18 -0.36 19.63
CA GLY A 39 -25.59 0.62 20.55
C GLY A 39 -24.71 0.04 21.67
N LYS A 40 -24.28 -1.22 21.55
CA LYS A 40 -23.34 -1.86 22.50
C LYS A 40 -21.88 -1.48 22.21
N SER A 41 -21.58 -1.09 20.99
CA SER A 41 -20.29 -0.57 20.58
C SER A 41 -20.47 0.81 19.97
N HIS A 42 -19.40 1.59 19.99
CA HIS A 42 -19.42 2.96 19.49
C HIS A 42 -18.33 3.13 18.44
N PHE A 43 -18.65 3.89 17.40
CA PHE A 43 -17.71 4.38 16.41
C PHE A 43 -17.65 5.90 16.56
N TYR A 44 -16.43 6.46 16.56
CA TYR A 44 -16.19 7.87 16.83
C TYR A 44 -15.57 8.53 15.60
N PRO A 45 -16.39 9.09 14.68
CA PRO A 45 -15.91 9.76 13.47
C PRO A 45 -15.35 11.14 13.83
N ARG A 46 -14.13 11.17 14.34
CA ARG A 46 -13.43 12.41 14.73
C ARG A 46 -12.22 12.64 13.84
N ALA A 47 -11.87 13.91 13.62
CA ALA A 47 -10.74 14.29 12.78
C ALA A 47 -9.41 13.69 13.28
N ASP A 48 -9.17 13.68 14.59
CA ASP A 48 -7.96 13.10 15.20
C ASP A 48 -7.86 11.58 14.95
N ASN A 49 -8.97 10.86 15.09
CA ASN A 49 -9.04 9.43 14.79
C ASN A 49 -8.78 9.15 13.30
N LEU A 50 -9.30 9.99 12.40
CA LEU A 50 -9.04 9.86 10.97
C LEU A 50 -7.57 10.15 10.64
N ILE A 51 -7.00 11.21 11.19
CA ILE A 51 -5.58 11.57 11.02
C ILE A 51 -4.67 10.40 11.42
N GLU A 52 -4.95 9.75 12.56
CA GLU A 52 -4.17 8.58 13.00
C GLU A 52 -4.21 7.44 11.99
N LEU A 53 -5.39 7.14 11.44
CA LEU A 53 -5.55 6.13 10.39
C LEU A 53 -4.77 6.52 9.11
N LEU A 54 -4.88 7.78 8.67
CA LEU A 54 -4.18 8.28 7.49
C LEU A 54 -2.66 8.20 7.67
N ASN A 55 -2.13 8.48 8.86
CA ASN A 55 -0.69 8.36 9.14
C ASN A 55 -0.20 6.92 8.98
N GLN A 56 -0.99 5.94 9.41
CA GLN A 56 -0.66 4.52 9.22
C GLN A 56 -0.69 4.15 7.72
N TYR A 57 -1.66 4.64 6.96
CA TYR A 57 -1.71 4.46 5.50
C TYR A 57 -0.52 5.13 4.81
N LEU A 58 -0.18 6.35 5.17
CA LEU A 58 0.97 7.08 4.61
C LEU A 58 2.30 6.35 4.85
N SER A 59 2.45 5.70 6.01
CA SER A 59 3.60 4.86 6.34
C SER A 59 3.63 3.58 5.46
N LEU A 60 2.50 2.87 5.38
CA LEU A 60 2.34 1.68 4.54
C LEU A 60 2.64 1.99 3.06
N MET A 61 2.05 3.06 2.54
CA MET A 61 2.29 3.53 1.17
C MET A 61 3.76 3.87 0.93
N GLY A 62 4.45 4.44 1.93
CA GLY A 62 5.89 4.68 1.86
C GLY A 62 6.69 3.40 1.70
N GLY A 63 6.40 2.39 2.53
CA GLY A 63 7.04 1.07 2.43
C GLY A 63 6.79 0.39 1.08
N ALA A 64 5.54 0.36 0.61
CA ALA A 64 5.17 -0.23 -0.67
C ALA A 64 5.81 0.52 -1.86
N ASN A 65 5.84 1.86 -1.82
CA ASN A 65 6.47 2.65 -2.88
C ASN A 65 7.99 2.45 -2.96
N THR A 66 8.67 2.32 -1.82
CA THR A 66 10.10 1.97 -1.79
C THR A 66 10.36 0.62 -2.44
N ARG A 67 9.47 -0.37 -2.26
CA ARG A 67 9.56 -1.66 -2.94
C ARG A 67 9.37 -1.55 -4.45
N LEU A 68 8.44 -0.71 -4.90
CA LEU A 68 8.20 -0.46 -6.33
C LEU A 68 9.40 0.18 -7.04
N ILE A 69 9.99 1.22 -6.43
CA ILE A 69 11.13 1.94 -7.03
C ILE A 69 12.37 1.05 -7.10
N ASN A 70 12.54 0.15 -6.13
CA ASN A 70 13.64 -0.81 -6.08
C ASN A 70 13.26 -2.19 -6.68
N ALA A 71 12.17 -2.26 -7.45
CA ALA A 71 11.75 -3.52 -8.05
C ALA A 71 12.86 -4.05 -8.99
N PRO A 72 13.18 -5.35 -8.92
CA PRO A 72 14.17 -5.97 -9.80
C PRO A 72 13.89 -5.69 -11.27
N ARG A 73 14.93 -5.34 -12.03
CA ARG A 73 14.84 -5.14 -13.48
C ARG A 73 15.04 -6.46 -14.22
N ASP A 74 14.52 -6.52 -15.44
CA ASP A 74 14.57 -7.71 -16.30
C ASP A 74 15.99 -8.06 -16.80
N MET A 75 16.97 -7.15 -16.69
CA MET A 75 18.35 -7.39 -17.13
C MET A 75 19.38 -7.14 -16.02
N LYS A 76 20.27 -8.11 -15.81
CA LYS A 76 21.34 -8.07 -14.81
C LYS A 76 22.56 -7.34 -15.32
N THR A 77 22.90 -6.24 -14.69
CA THR A 77 24.27 -6.05 -14.18
C THR A 77 24.20 -5.12 -12.98
N THR A 78 24.36 -5.65 -11.77
CA THR A 78 24.53 -4.81 -10.57
C THR A 78 25.96 -4.93 -10.08
N LEU A 79 26.60 -3.78 -9.83
CA LEU A 79 27.92 -3.69 -9.20
C LEU A 79 27.84 -4.28 -7.78
N GLY A 80 28.69 -5.26 -7.46
CA GLY A 80 28.75 -5.86 -6.13
C GLY A 80 29.20 -4.85 -5.08
N MET A 81 28.47 -4.77 -3.96
CA MET A 81 28.84 -4.00 -2.77
C MET A 81 29.81 -4.80 -1.89
N GLU A 82 31.00 -5.11 -2.40
CA GLU A 82 32.11 -5.53 -1.53
C GLU A 82 32.97 -4.31 -1.22
N GLU A 83 33.40 -4.16 0.04
CA GLU A 83 34.38 -3.14 0.43
C GLU A 83 35.69 -3.40 -0.31
N GLN A 84 35.87 -2.66 -1.41
CA GLN A 84 36.99 -2.78 -2.29
C GLN A 84 38.27 -2.29 -1.58
N LYS A 85 39.08 -3.23 -1.09
CA LYS A 85 40.41 -2.97 -0.48
C LYS A 85 41.42 -2.37 -1.46
N ASP A 86 41.17 -2.47 -2.76
CA ASP A 86 42.09 -2.01 -3.81
C ASP A 86 41.34 -1.23 -4.89
N ARG A 87 41.47 0.10 -4.89
CA ARG A 87 40.71 1.07 -5.70
C ARG A 87 40.93 0.97 -7.23
N THR A 88 41.72 0.00 -7.68
CA THR A 88 42.20 -0.10 -9.06
C THR A 88 41.63 -1.28 -9.86
N ALA A 89 40.88 -2.20 -9.23
CA ALA A 89 40.22 -3.31 -9.90
C ALA A 89 38.74 -3.01 -10.22
N PRO A 90 38.16 -3.51 -11.33
CA PRO A 90 36.72 -3.44 -11.55
C PRO A 90 35.97 -4.22 -10.46
N ALA A 91 34.90 -3.63 -9.90
CA ALA A 91 34.10 -4.28 -8.87
C ALA A 91 33.52 -5.60 -9.38
N PRO A 92 33.50 -6.68 -8.57
CA PRO A 92 32.95 -7.95 -9.00
C PRO A 92 31.45 -7.80 -9.27
N THR A 93 31.04 -8.09 -10.50
CA THR A 93 29.63 -8.17 -10.90
C THR A 93 29.08 -9.52 -10.44
N VAL A 94 28.05 -9.50 -9.60
CA VAL A 94 27.34 -10.71 -9.18
C VAL A 94 26.07 -10.85 -10.03
N ASP A 95 25.96 -11.94 -10.78
CA ASP A 95 24.76 -12.27 -11.54
C ASP A 95 23.66 -12.78 -10.59
N ILE A 96 22.78 -11.88 -10.13
CA ILE A 96 21.59 -12.26 -9.35
C ILE A 96 20.45 -12.64 -10.32
N ASP A 97 20.17 -13.93 -10.49
CA ASP A 97 18.99 -14.42 -11.23
C ASP A 97 17.72 -14.28 -10.40
N ILE A 98 16.89 -13.30 -10.75
CA ILE A 98 15.56 -13.17 -10.18
C ILE A 98 14.60 -13.78 -11.21
N PRO A 99 13.93 -14.89 -10.88
CA PRO A 99 12.94 -15.48 -11.78
C PRO A 99 11.86 -14.46 -12.15
N TRP A 100 11.37 -14.53 -13.40
CA TRP A 100 10.36 -13.60 -13.91
C TRP A 100 9.08 -13.51 -13.06
N HIS A 101 8.71 -14.59 -12.36
CA HIS A 101 7.56 -14.64 -11.43
C HIS A 101 7.79 -13.95 -10.08
N LYS A 102 8.97 -13.35 -9.85
CA LYS A 102 9.26 -12.53 -8.68
C LYS A 102 9.44 -11.06 -9.03
N ILE A 103 9.45 -10.75 -10.32
CA ILE A 103 9.59 -9.38 -10.85
C ILE A 103 8.29 -8.60 -10.61
N ASP A 104 7.18 -9.32 -10.61
CA ASP A 104 5.81 -8.84 -10.43
C ASP A 104 5.35 -8.81 -8.96
N ASP A 105 6.02 -9.52 -8.06
CA ASP A 105 5.67 -9.57 -6.62
C ASP A 105 5.46 -8.16 -6.02
N ASN A 106 6.40 -7.24 -6.26
CA ASN A 106 6.32 -5.87 -5.75
C ASN A 106 5.18 -5.08 -6.41
N PHE A 107 4.96 -5.31 -7.70
CA PHE A 107 3.88 -4.70 -8.47
C PHE A 107 2.52 -5.10 -7.90
N TYR A 108 2.25 -6.40 -7.81
CA TYR A 108 0.97 -6.92 -7.32
C TYR A 108 0.76 -6.66 -5.83
N TYR A 109 1.83 -6.67 -5.02
CA TYR A 109 1.73 -6.27 -3.62
C TYR A 109 1.25 -4.82 -3.48
N ALA A 110 1.89 -3.88 -4.18
CA ALA A 110 1.50 -2.48 -4.10
C ALA A 110 0.12 -2.22 -4.72
N GLN A 111 -0.23 -2.93 -5.80
CA GLN A 111 -1.56 -2.89 -6.38
C GLN A 111 -2.63 -3.38 -5.39
N GLY A 112 -2.36 -4.47 -4.67
CA GLY A 112 -3.23 -4.98 -3.60
C GLY A 112 -3.39 -3.98 -2.46
N VAL A 113 -2.30 -3.29 -2.07
CA VAL A 113 -2.37 -2.18 -1.10
C VAL A 113 -3.26 -1.06 -1.62
N ALA A 114 -3.09 -0.64 -2.88
CA ALA A 114 -3.92 0.41 -3.49
C ALA A 114 -5.41 0.03 -3.51
N TYR A 115 -5.73 -1.23 -3.83
CA TYR A 115 -7.09 -1.76 -3.80
C TYR A 115 -7.68 -1.73 -2.39
N ALA A 116 -6.94 -2.20 -1.38
CA ALA A 116 -7.42 -2.17 0.01
C ALA A 116 -7.64 -0.74 0.52
N LEU A 117 -6.76 0.19 0.14
CA LEU A 117 -6.91 1.61 0.46
C LEU A 117 -8.10 2.23 -0.26
N TYR A 118 -8.37 1.85 -1.52
CA TYR A 118 -9.54 2.32 -2.26
C TYR A 118 -10.85 1.96 -1.53
N GLU A 119 -11.02 0.70 -1.14
CA GLU A 119 -12.19 0.25 -0.37
C GLU A 119 -12.26 0.93 1.01
N SER A 120 -11.11 1.10 1.67
CA SER A 120 -11.06 1.84 2.95
C SER A 120 -11.48 3.30 2.78
N PHE A 121 -11.08 3.97 1.70
CA PHE A 121 -11.49 5.34 1.41
C PHE A 121 -12.97 5.46 1.05
N ARG A 122 -13.58 4.42 0.44
CA ARG A 122 -15.03 4.38 0.23
C ARG A 122 -15.78 4.38 1.56
N ALA A 123 -15.30 3.64 2.55
CA ALA A 123 -15.84 3.64 3.90
C ALA A 123 -15.59 4.99 4.60
N ILE A 124 -14.36 5.51 4.56
CA ILE A 124 -14.00 6.82 5.16
C ILE A 124 -14.92 7.94 4.65
N ARG A 125 -15.20 7.95 3.33
CA ARG A 125 -16.10 8.94 2.73
C ARG A 125 -17.49 8.96 3.37
N VAL A 126 -18.03 7.80 3.74
CA VAL A 126 -19.35 7.67 4.36
C VAL A 126 -19.26 7.94 5.86
N ASP A 127 -18.39 7.20 6.53
CA ASP A 127 -18.29 7.15 7.99
C ASP A 127 -17.80 8.48 8.59
N PHE A 128 -16.96 9.23 7.88
CA PHE A 128 -16.44 10.54 8.30
C PHE A 128 -17.04 11.69 7.49
N SER A 129 -18.17 11.50 6.80
CA SER A 129 -18.77 12.51 5.93
C SER A 129 -18.94 13.88 6.60
N GLU A 130 -19.45 13.91 7.84
CA GLU A 130 -19.61 15.15 8.62
C GLU A 130 -18.27 15.86 8.87
N VAL A 131 -17.23 15.13 9.29
CA VAL A 131 -15.88 15.67 9.50
C VAL A 131 -15.29 16.20 8.20
N LEU A 132 -15.47 15.46 7.10
CA LEU A 132 -14.95 15.85 5.79
C LEU A 132 -15.65 17.10 5.25
N MET A 133 -16.94 17.27 5.52
CA MET A 133 -17.70 18.47 5.16
C MET A 133 -17.26 19.67 6.01
N ASP A 134 -17.15 19.50 7.34
CA ASP A 134 -16.69 20.53 8.27
C ASP A 134 -15.29 21.06 7.87
N LYS A 135 -14.38 20.15 7.51
CA LYS A 135 -13.02 20.48 7.08
C LYS A 135 -12.89 20.79 5.58
N ASN A 136 -13.99 20.98 4.85
CA ASN A 136 -14.02 21.24 3.41
C ASN A 136 -13.09 20.32 2.58
N SER A 137 -13.04 19.04 2.95
CA SER A 137 -12.06 18.06 2.46
C SER A 137 -12.66 16.97 1.57
N VAL A 138 -13.97 17.02 1.29
CA VAL A 138 -14.69 16.02 0.48
C VAL A 138 -14.04 15.84 -0.90
N THR A 139 -13.65 16.93 -1.57
CA THR A 139 -13.02 16.89 -2.90
C THR A 139 -11.65 16.21 -2.90
N LEU A 140 -10.89 16.32 -1.80
CA LEU A 140 -9.62 15.62 -1.64
C LEU A 140 -9.84 14.11 -1.54
N VAL A 141 -10.86 13.67 -0.80
CA VAL A 141 -11.23 12.24 -0.68
C VAL A 141 -11.65 11.67 -2.03
N GLU A 142 -12.49 12.38 -2.80
CA GLU A 142 -12.87 11.95 -4.15
C GLU A 142 -11.65 11.85 -5.07
N LYS A 143 -10.71 12.79 -4.98
CA LYS A 143 -9.49 12.73 -5.79
C LYS A 143 -8.59 11.56 -5.40
N ILE A 144 -8.48 11.24 -4.11
CA ILE A 144 -7.74 10.07 -3.64
C ILE A 144 -8.36 8.78 -4.20
N LEU A 145 -9.70 8.65 -4.14
CA LEU A 145 -10.42 7.52 -4.71
C LEU A 145 -10.17 7.39 -6.22
N GLU A 146 -10.24 8.48 -6.96
CA GLU A 146 -9.95 8.50 -8.41
C GLU A 146 -8.53 7.99 -8.71
N ILE A 147 -7.52 8.48 -7.99
CA ILE A 147 -6.12 8.10 -8.21
C ILE A 147 -5.86 6.65 -7.80
N LEU A 148 -6.39 6.21 -6.65
CA LEU A 148 -6.26 4.81 -6.21
C LEU A 148 -6.92 3.85 -7.19
N GLY A 149 -8.06 4.23 -7.79
CA GLY A 149 -8.70 3.44 -8.84
C GLY A 149 -7.83 3.26 -10.08
N ARG A 150 -6.98 4.25 -10.41
CA ARG A 150 -6.03 4.16 -11.55
C ARG A 150 -4.85 3.22 -11.30
N CYS A 151 -4.61 2.80 -10.06
CA CYS A 151 -3.61 1.76 -9.75
C CYS A 151 -4.06 0.36 -10.19
N HIS A 152 -5.36 0.17 -10.49
CA HIS A 152 -5.90 -1.11 -10.94
C HIS A 152 -5.80 -1.23 -12.47
N PHE A 153 -4.62 -1.63 -12.94
CA PHE A 153 -4.38 -2.03 -14.33
C PHE A 153 -3.69 -3.39 -14.37
N GLU A 154 -4.01 -4.19 -15.37
CA GLU A 154 -3.56 -5.58 -15.49
C GLU A 154 -2.79 -5.77 -16.80
N PRO A 155 -1.45 -5.57 -16.81
CA PRO A 155 -0.67 -5.89 -17.98
C PRO A 155 -0.64 -7.41 -18.19
N LEU A 156 -0.59 -7.86 -19.46
CA LEU A 156 -0.46 -9.29 -19.76
C LEU A 156 0.83 -9.90 -19.19
N ILE A 157 1.90 -9.11 -19.17
CA ILE A 157 3.20 -9.45 -18.59
C ILE A 157 3.73 -8.22 -17.87
N VAL A 158 4.13 -8.38 -16.61
CA VAL A 158 4.78 -7.31 -15.83
C VAL A 158 6.25 -7.26 -16.21
N PHE A 159 6.66 -6.11 -16.75
CA PHE A 159 8.05 -5.77 -17.04
C PHE A 159 8.55 -4.64 -16.14
N ASN A 160 9.84 -4.66 -15.81
CA ASN A 160 10.56 -3.61 -15.11
C ASN A 160 11.74 -3.16 -15.96
N GLY A 161 11.45 -2.66 -17.16
CA GLY A 161 12.44 -2.21 -18.13
C GLY A 161 13.30 -1.03 -17.64
N ASP A 162 14.50 -0.93 -18.19
CA ASP A 162 15.36 0.25 -18.04
C ASP A 162 14.78 1.48 -18.75
N PRO A 163 15.14 2.72 -18.35
CA PRO A 163 14.60 3.95 -18.95
C PRO A 163 14.83 4.10 -20.45
N ASP A 164 15.89 3.50 -21.00
CA ASP A 164 16.24 3.47 -22.43
C ASP A 164 15.70 2.24 -23.16
N SER A 165 15.01 1.34 -22.45
CA SER A 165 14.39 0.15 -23.02
C SER A 165 13.13 0.48 -23.82
N ILE A 166 12.81 -0.39 -24.77
CA ILE A 166 11.51 -0.39 -25.45
C ILE A 166 10.40 -1.02 -24.58
N PHE A 167 10.76 -1.67 -23.46
CA PHE A 167 9.81 -2.27 -22.52
C PHE A 167 9.36 -1.26 -21.46
N ALA A 168 8.10 -1.39 -21.02
CA ALA A 168 7.58 -0.56 -19.94
C ALA A 168 8.20 -0.93 -18.58
N ASN A 169 8.27 0.05 -17.68
CA ASN A 169 8.55 -0.19 -16.27
C ASN A 169 7.25 -0.08 -15.46
N HIS A 170 6.55 -1.19 -15.31
CA HIS A 170 5.22 -1.21 -14.68
C HIS A 170 5.28 -0.87 -13.20
N SER A 171 6.33 -1.31 -12.49
CA SER A 171 6.53 -0.96 -11.08
C SER A 171 6.72 0.55 -10.90
N LEU A 172 7.52 1.19 -11.76
CA LEU A 172 7.73 2.64 -11.71
C LEU A 172 6.48 3.42 -12.16
N ASN A 173 5.76 2.93 -13.17
CA ASN A 173 4.49 3.51 -13.60
C ASN A 173 3.45 3.48 -12.45
N LEU A 174 3.30 2.33 -11.80
CA LEU A 174 2.44 2.20 -10.61
C LEU A 174 2.93 3.10 -9.47
N SER A 175 4.24 3.17 -9.23
CA SER A 175 4.84 4.05 -8.21
C SER A 175 4.45 5.51 -8.40
N GLY A 176 4.46 6.00 -9.65
CA GLY A 176 4.04 7.37 -9.97
C GLY A 176 2.60 7.67 -9.55
N ILE A 177 1.65 6.81 -9.95
CA ILE A 177 0.23 6.96 -9.60
C ILE A 177 0.02 6.82 -8.09
N PHE A 178 0.65 5.80 -7.49
CA PHE A 178 0.52 5.49 -6.07
C PHE A 178 1.09 6.60 -5.17
N ASN A 179 2.19 7.22 -5.58
CA ASN A 179 2.77 8.36 -4.86
C ASN A 179 1.92 9.64 -4.99
N ASP A 180 1.24 9.88 -6.12
CA ASP A 180 0.28 10.99 -6.25
C ASP A 180 -0.88 10.82 -5.23
N ALA A 181 -1.45 9.62 -5.11
CA ALA A 181 -2.46 9.33 -4.10
C ALA A 181 -1.94 9.59 -2.67
N ARG A 182 -0.69 9.19 -2.38
CA ARG A 182 -0.05 9.42 -1.09
C ARG A 182 0.12 10.91 -0.79
N GLN A 183 0.48 11.71 -1.79
CA GLN A 183 0.59 13.16 -1.64
C GLN A 183 -0.77 13.80 -1.34
N LYS A 184 -1.84 13.40 -2.04
CA LYS A 184 -3.20 13.88 -1.73
C LYS A 184 -3.65 13.46 -0.32
N MET A 185 -3.27 12.27 0.12
CA MET A 185 -3.54 11.81 1.49
C MET A 185 -2.81 12.65 2.53
N ASN A 186 -1.55 13.04 2.28
CA ASN A 186 -0.84 14.02 3.13
C ASN A 186 -1.57 15.37 3.17
N SER A 187 -2.04 15.88 2.02
CA SER A 187 -2.83 17.12 1.97
C SER A 187 -4.13 17.01 2.77
N LEU A 188 -4.80 15.85 2.73
CA LEU A 188 -5.98 15.59 3.55
C LEU A 188 -5.64 15.64 5.05
N THR A 189 -4.56 15.00 5.48
CA THR A 189 -4.11 15.06 6.88
C THR A 189 -3.89 16.50 7.34
N VAL A 190 -3.23 17.33 6.52
CA VAL A 190 -3.01 18.75 6.82
C VAL A 190 -4.34 19.51 6.90
N SER A 191 -5.25 19.28 5.96
CA SER A 191 -6.58 19.92 5.93
C SER A 191 -7.41 19.61 7.18
N LEU A 192 -7.36 18.35 7.64
CA LEU A 192 -8.05 17.91 8.86
C LEU A 192 -7.49 18.54 10.15
N MET A 193 -6.22 18.95 10.15
CA MET A 193 -5.58 19.63 11.30
C MET A 193 -5.84 21.14 11.34
N GLN A 194 -5.98 21.77 10.17
CA GLN A 194 -6.01 23.23 10.03
C GLN A 194 -7.41 23.82 9.85
N GLY A 195 -8.37 23.01 9.38
CA GLY A 195 -9.78 23.39 9.31
C GLY A 195 -10.47 23.31 10.67
#